data_AF-A0A9P8C5M5-F1
#
_entry.id   AF-A0A9P8C5M5-F1
#
_cell.length_a   1.000
_cell.length_b   1.000
_cell.length_c   1.000
_cell.angle_alpha   90.00
_cell.angle_beta   90.00
_cell.angle_gamma   90.00
#
_symmetry.space_group_name_H-M   'P 1'
#
loop_
_entity.id
_entity.type
_entity.pdbx_description
1 polymer ?
#
loop_
_entity_poly.entity_id
_entity_poly.type
_entity_poly.pdbx_seq_one_letter_code
_entity_poly.pdbx_strand_id
1 'polypeptide(L)'
;MAPPLEISIPSTILSSDKNTQPYTLYNITLRLPLRTFVVQKRYSDFLALHSTLTSLASSPPPAPLPAKSWFKSTVSSPELTETRRAGLEVYLRAIAEGPDRRWRDTSVWRSFLNLPSSSGSASSAKNELIAARQRGGLVDAGSVASDPHIWLDLHREMKGQLHDARLFLGKRDAALNAQGQHEAGANAKRCLIKASGLLGNLEEGLKIMGEEGQRGGEGKVGAGESRRRKDLLGSARVERDGLEKLAVSLAVKSQNSPSTSIASSTTDKSALFGPNVNRPAGRVLGAPVPETDKTRELDNEGVLQLQKQLMKDQDVDVESLAKIVRRQKEMGMQIHEEIEYQIGALDKVDESVDRVKGKIDVAKKRIKKIN
;
A
#
# COMPACT_ATOMS: atom_id res chain seq x y z
N MET A 1 -22.80 1.68 -2.43
CA MET A 1 -22.56 0.42 -1.71
C MET A 1 -21.96 -0.56 -2.71
N ALA A 2 -20.82 -1.19 -2.42
CA ALA A 2 -20.23 -2.18 -3.33
C ALA A 2 -21.18 -3.40 -3.43
N PRO A 3 -21.33 -4.02 -4.62
CA PRO A 3 -22.22 -5.17 -4.77
C PRO A 3 -21.78 -6.32 -3.84
N PRO A 4 -22.74 -7.12 -3.32
CA PRO A 4 -22.41 -8.31 -2.53
C PRO A 4 -21.61 -9.31 -3.35
N LEU A 5 -20.71 -10.05 -2.68
CA LEU A 5 -19.92 -11.11 -3.28
C LEU A 5 -20.84 -12.29 -3.62
N GLU A 6 -21.01 -12.60 -4.90
CA GLU A 6 -21.78 -13.76 -5.35
C GLU A 6 -20.91 -15.03 -5.24
N ILE A 7 -21.38 -16.02 -4.45
CA ILE A 7 -20.69 -17.29 -4.21
C ILE A 7 -21.55 -18.46 -4.69
N SER A 8 -20.95 -19.36 -5.45
CA SER A 8 -21.57 -20.63 -5.83
C SER A 8 -20.56 -21.79 -5.86
N ILE A 9 -21.05 -23.02 -5.79
CA ILE A 9 -20.21 -24.23 -5.89
C ILE A 9 -20.73 -25.11 -7.04
N PRO A 10 -20.44 -24.77 -8.31
CA PRO A 10 -21.08 -25.41 -9.46
C PRO A 10 -20.66 -26.87 -9.70
N SER A 11 -19.48 -27.28 -9.23
CA SER A 11 -18.96 -28.61 -9.53
C SER A 11 -18.01 -29.15 -8.47
N THR A 12 -17.81 -30.47 -8.52
CA THR A 12 -16.86 -31.20 -7.67
C THR A 12 -15.91 -32.01 -8.54
N ILE A 13 -14.66 -32.16 -8.10
CA ILE A 13 -13.63 -32.98 -8.78
C ILE A 13 -13.18 -34.07 -7.81
N LEU A 14 -13.06 -35.29 -8.31
CA LEU A 14 -12.41 -36.36 -7.58
C LEU A 14 -10.90 -36.27 -7.81
N SER A 15 -10.13 -35.98 -6.76
CA SER A 15 -8.67 -36.06 -6.80
C SER A 15 -8.24 -37.46 -6.33
N SER A 16 -7.48 -38.15 -7.18
CA SER A 16 -6.88 -39.45 -6.90
C SER A 16 -5.38 -39.38 -7.22
N ASP A 17 -4.58 -38.90 -6.27
CA ASP A 17 -3.12 -38.96 -6.40
C ASP A 17 -2.62 -40.36 -6.04
N LYS A 18 -1.63 -40.87 -6.77
CA LYS A 18 -1.07 -42.22 -6.58
C LYS A 18 -0.54 -42.49 -5.16
N ASN A 19 -0.33 -41.45 -4.37
CA ASN A 19 0.25 -41.51 -3.03
C ASN A 19 -0.71 -41.12 -1.90
N THR A 20 -1.98 -40.79 -2.19
CA THR A 20 -2.96 -40.39 -1.16
C THR A 20 -4.33 -41.02 -1.37
N GLN A 21 -5.09 -41.16 -0.29
CA GLN A 21 -6.49 -41.60 -0.36
C GLN A 21 -7.30 -40.60 -1.19
N PRO A 22 -8.17 -41.07 -2.11
CA PRO A 22 -8.92 -40.19 -2.98
C PRO A 22 -9.84 -39.26 -2.16
N TYR A 23 -9.97 -38.02 -2.59
CA TYR A 23 -10.80 -37.01 -1.92
C TYR A 23 -11.54 -36.13 -2.91
N THR A 24 -12.69 -35.61 -2.47
CA THR A 24 -13.53 -34.71 -3.26
C THR A 24 -13.12 -33.26 -3.04
N LEU A 25 -12.79 -32.57 -4.12
CA LEU A 25 -12.59 -31.12 -4.18
C LEU A 25 -13.89 -30.44 -4.63
N TYR A 26 -14.22 -29.33 -3.99
CA TYR A 26 -15.36 -28.47 -4.32
C TYR A 26 -14.84 -27.23 -5.02
N ASN A 27 -15.33 -26.96 -6.23
CA ASN A 27 -14.97 -25.77 -7.00
C ASN A 27 -15.88 -24.62 -6.56
N ILE A 28 -15.35 -23.67 -5.81
CA ILE A 28 -16.04 -22.48 -5.35
C ILE A 28 -15.81 -21.37 -6.38
N THR A 29 -16.87 -20.91 -7.02
CA THR A 29 -16.83 -19.78 -7.95
C THR A 29 -17.21 -18.50 -7.23
N LEU A 30 -16.32 -17.51 -7.30
CA LEU A 30 -16.47 -16.21 -6.68
C LEU A 30 -16.60 -15.15 -7.77
N ARG A 31 -17.75 -14.48 -7.83
CA ARG A 31 -18.00 -13.40 -8.79
C ARG A 31 -17.93 -12.05 -8.09
N LEU A 32 -16.85 -11.33 -8.39
CA LEU A 32 -16.65 -9.95 -7.98
C LEU A 32 -16.99 -9.03 -9.17
N PRO A 33 -17.34 -7.75 -8.94
CA PRO A 33 -17.74 -6.83 -10.00
C PRO A 33 -16.75 -6.70 -11.17
N LEU A 34 -15.45 -6.92 -10.93
CA LEU A 34 -14.40 -6.78 -11.94
C LEU A 34 -13.75 -8.12 -12.34
N ARG A 35 -13.98 -9.21 -11.59
CA ARG A 35 -13.31 -10.50 -11.85
C ARG A 35 -14.08 -11.69 -11.28
N THR A 36 -14.05 -12.79 -12.02
CA THR A 36 -14.47 -14.11 -11.55
C THR A 36 -13.26 -14.99 -11.34
N PHE A 37 -13.19 -15.69 -10.22
CA PHE A 37 -12.15 -16.70 -10.00
C PHE A 37 -12.69 -17.92 -9.27
N VAL A 38 -11.99 -19.04 -9.43
CA VAL A 38 -12.37 -20.35 -8.91
C VAL A 38 -11.37 -20.80 -7.87
N VAL A 39 -11.86 -21.20 -6.71
CA VAL A 39 -11.04 -21.73 -5.61
C VAL A 39 -11.45 -23.16 -5.34
N GLN A 40 -10.47 -24.04 -5.22
CA GLN A 40 -10.72 -25.46 -4.92
C GLN A 40 -10.45 -25.70 -3.44
N LYS A 41 -11.41 -26.30 -2.74
CA LYS A 41 -11.27 -26.67 -1.33
C LYS A 41 -11.80 -28.07 -1.09
N ARG A 42 -11.16 -28.81 -0.18
CA ARG A 42 -11.67 -30.10 0.30
C ARG A 42 -12.53 -29.90 1.54
N TYR A 43 -13.39 -30.86 1.84
CA TYR A 43 -14.33 -30.76 2.97
C TYR A 43 -13.66 -30.49 4.34
N SER A 44 -12.47 -31.04 4.59
CA SER A 44 -11.73 -30.76 5.82
C SER A 44 -11.31 -29.30 5.97
N ASP A 45 -11.14 -28.58 4.88
CA ASP A 45 -10.77 -27.16 4.93
C ASP A 45 -11.97 -26.33 5.43
N PHE A 46 -13.20 -26.73 5.07
CA PHE A 46 -14.42 -26.13 5.59
C PHE A 46 -14.60 -26.38 7.09
N LEU A 47 -14.24 -27.57 7.57
CA LEU A 47 -14.24 -27.87 9.01
C LEU A 47 -13.26 -26.97 9.77
N ALA A 48 -12.04 -26.80 9.25
CA ALA A 48 -11.03 -25.93 9.84
C ALA A 48 -11.48 -24.46 9.80
N LEU A 49 -12.11 -24.02 8.71
CA LEU A 49 -12.72 -22.68 8.62
C LEU A 49 -13.81 -22.50 9.69
N HIS A 50 -14.69 -23.47 9.86
CA HIS A 50 -15.79 -23.35 10.82
C HIS A 50 -15.32 -23.31 12.27
N SER A 51 -14.36 -24.17 12.65
CA SER A 51 -13.82 -24.16 14.00
C SER A 51 -13.10 -22.84 14.32
N THR A 52 -12.32 -22.32 13.37
CA THR A 52 -11.60 -21.04 13.52
C THR A 52 -12.54 -19.83 13.51
N LEU A 53 -13.58 -19.83 12.68
CA LEU A 53 -14.60 -18.77 12.70
C LEU A 53 -15.40 -18.77 14.01
N THR A 54 -15.75 -19.96 14.51
CA THR A 54 -16.49 -20.10 15.77
C THR A 54 -15.66 -19.64 16.96
N SER A 55 -14.36 -19.95 16.98
CA SER A 55 -13.46 -19.50 18.05
C SER A 55 -13.25 -17.99 18.02
N LEU A 56 -13.07 -17.40 16.84
CA LEU A 56 -12.83 -15.96 16.69
C LEU A 56 -14.06 -15.09 16.99
N ALA A 57 -15.24 -15.52 16.55
CA ALA A 57 -16.48 -14.77 16.74
C ALA A 57 -17.23 -15.14 18.03
N SER A 58 -16.69 -16.09 18.82
CA SER A 58 -17.31 -16.69 20.01
C SER A 58 -18.76 -17.16 19.79
N SER A 59 -19.12 -17.40 18.52
CA SER A 59 -20.47 -17.73 18.07
C SER A 59 -20.40 -18.48 16.74
N PRO A 60 -21.25 -19.52 16.54
CA PRO A 60 -21.22 -20.32 15.33
C PRO A 60 -21.77 -19.51 14.13
N PRO A 61 -21.27 -19.75 12.91
CA PRO A 61 -21.80 -19.18 11.68
C PRO A 61 -23.31 -19.40 11.50
N PRO A 62 -24.00 -18.56 10.70
CA PRO A 62 -25.47 -18.56 10.60
C PRO A 62 -26.08 -19.88 10.09
N ALA A 63 -25.36 -20.60 9.24
CA ALA A 63 -25.75 -21.91 8.74
C ALA A 63 -24.83 -22.99 9.31
N PRO A 64 -25.36 -24.18 9.65
CA PRO A 64 -24.54 -25.30 10.09
C PRO A 64 -23.77 -25.91 8.91
N LEU A 65 -22.60 -26.48 9.19
CA LEU A 65 -21.90 -27.29 8.21
C LEU A 65 -22.63 -28.63 7.99
N PRO A 66 -22.67 -29.15 6.74
CA PRO A 66 -23.20 -30.49 6.48
C PRO A 66 -22.36 -31.54 7.22
N ALA A 67 -23.00 -32.53 7.84
CA ALA A 67 -22.31 -33.51 8.68
C ALA A 67 -21.29 -34.38 7.93
N LYS A 68 -20.29 -34.89 8.67
CA LYS A 68 -19.42 -35.97 8.18
C LYS A 68 -20.27 -37.21 7.90
N SER A 69 -20.08 -37.82 6.74
CA SER A 69 -20.64 -39.15 6.44
C SER A 69 -19.63 -40.19 6.90
N TRP A 70 -19.99 -40.99 7.91
CA TRP A 70 -19.12 -41.99 8.53
C TRP A 70 -19.27 -43.39 7.91
N PHE A 71 -20.38 -43.66 7.22
CA PHE A 71 -20.72 -45.01 6.73
C PHE A 71 -20.59 -45.19 5.21
N LYS A 72 -20.59 -44.09 4.44
CA LYS A 72 -20.41 -44.11 2.98
C LYS A 72 -19.53 -42.94 2.55
N SER A 73 -18.50 -43.23 1.76
CA SER A 73 -17.59 -42.21 1.26
C SER A 73 -18.29 -41.37 0.18
N THR A 74 -18.08 -40.05 0.21
CA THR A 74 -18.45 -39.17 -0.90
C THR A 74 -17.65 -39.47 -2.16
N VAL A 75 -16.57 -40.25 -2.08
CA VAL A 75 -15.86 -40.71 -3.28
C VAL A 75 -16.65 -41.77 -4.05
N SER A 76 -17.49 -42.55 -3.37
CA SER A 76 -18.20 -43.70 -3.96
C SER A 76 -19.69 -43.45 -4.24
N SER A 77 -20.21 -42.27 -3.91
CA SER A 77 -21.65 -41.97 -4.02
C SER A 77 -21.94 -40.56 -4.55
N PRO A 78 -22.49 -40.42 -5.77
CA PRO A 78 -22.76 -39.12 -6.38
C PRO A 78 -23.87 -38.33 -5.64
N GLU A 79 -24.84 -39.03 -5.03
CA GLU A 79 -25.91 -38.40 -4.26
C GLU A 79 -25.39 -37.72 -2.99
N LEU A 80 -24.45 -38.36 -2.27
CA LEU A 80 -23.86 -37.78 -1.06
C LEU A 80 -22.90 -36.62 -1.40
N THR A 81 -22.21 -36.66 -2.55
CA THR A 81 -21.42 -35.52 -3.02
C THR A 81 -22.30 -34.33 -3.32
N GLU A 82 -23.43 -34.55 -3.99
CA GLU A 82 -24.33 -33.47 -4.39
C GLU A 82 -25.02 -32.85 -3.18
N THR A 83 -25.51 -33.69 -2.26
CA THR A 83 -26.09 -33.23 -0.98
C THR A 83 -25.08 -32.40 -0.19
N ARG A 84 -23.82 -32.84 -0.11
CA ARG A 84 -22.77 -32.10 0.58
C ARG A 84 -22.39 -30.81 -0.16
N ARG A 85 -22.30 -30.84 -1.50
CA ARG A 85 -22.02 -29.66 -2.34
C ARG A 85 -23.06 -28.57 -2.09
N ALA A 86 -24.34 -28.93 -2.17
CA ALA A 86 -25.45 -28.01 -1.90
C ALA A 86 -25.40 -27.46 -0.46
N GLY A 87 -25.14 -28.30 0.54
CA GLY A 87 -25.00 -27.87 1.93
C GLY A 87 -23.84 -26.91 2.17
N LEU A 88 -22.69 -27.14 1.54
CA LEU A 88 -21.53 -26.25 1.63
C LEU A 88 -21.78 -24.90 0.93
N GLU A 89 -22.53 -24.92 -0.18
CA GLU A 89 -22.91 -23.71 -0.88
C GLU A 89 -23.85 -22.83 -0.04
N VAL A 90 -24.87 -23.43 0.57
CA VAL A 90 -25.75 -22.75 1.53
C VAL A 90 -24.95 -22.17 2.70
N TYR A 91 -24.00 -22.94 3.24
CA TYR A 91 -23.11 -22.50 4.31
C TYR A 91 -22.30 -21.24 3.94
N LEU A 92 -21.64 -21.23 2.77
CA LEU A 92 -20.85 -20.08 2.34
C LEU A 92 -21.71 -18.86 2.03
N ARG A 93 -22.85 -19.04 1.35
CA ARG A 93 -23.77 -17.92 1.06
C ARG A 93 -24.32 -17.30 2.33
N ALA A 94 -24.69 -18.10 3.32
CA ALA A 94 -25.18 -17.59 4.60
C ALA A 94 -24.15 -16.69 5.31
N ILE A 95 -22.85 -16.97 5.17
CA ILE A 95 -21.77 -16.13 5.72
C ILE A 95 -21.55 -14.86 4.86
N ALA A 96 -21.69 -14.96 3.53
CA ALA A 96 -21.41 -13.86 2.61
C ALA A 96 -22.54 -12.81 2.54
N GLU A 97 -23.79 -13.30 2.49
CA GLU A 97 -25.03 -12.53 2.30
C GLU A 97 -25.71 -12.16 3.63
N GLY A 98 -25.32 -12.81 4.72
CA GLY A 98 -25.87 -12.56 6.05
C GLY A 98 -25.67 -11.10 6.51
N PRO A 99 -26.61 -10.54 7.31
CA PRO A 99 -26.50 -9.18 7.84
C PRO A 99 -25.29 -9.04 8.80
N ASP A 100 -24.93 -10.13 9.47
CA ASP A 100 -23.86 -10.19 10.45
C ASP A 100 -22.48 -10.28 9.81
N ARG A 101 -21.73 -9.18 9.91
CA ARG A 101 -20.43 -9.06 9.24
C ARG A 101 -19.26 -9.73 9.97
N ARG A 102 -19.46 -10.17 11.22
CA ARG A 102 -18.41 -10.66 12.12
C ARG A 102 -17.57 -11.79 11.53
N TRP A 103 -18.18 -12.72 10.79
CA TRP A 103 -17.46 -13.85 10.18
C TRP A 103 -16.77 -13.46 8.86
N ARG A 104 -17.45 -12.69 8.01
CA ARG A 104 -16.90 -12.26 6.71
C ARG A 104 -15.77 -11.24 6.81
N ASP A 105 -15.75 -10.44 7.89
CA ASP A 105 -14.71 -9.44 8.11
C ASP A 105 -13.43 -10.03 8.73
N THR A 106 -13.41 -11.32 9.07
CA THR A 106 -12.19 -12.02 9.52
C THR A 106 -11.18 -12.21 8.38
N SER A 107 -9.90 -12.27 8.73
CA SER A 107 -8.82 -12.61 7.79
C SER A 107 -8.90 -14.06 7.33
N VAL A 108 -9.36 -14.97 8.20
CA VAL A 108 -9.50 -16.40 7.91
C VAL A 108 -10.51 -16.65 6.79
N TRP A 109 -11.66 -15.97 6.81
CA TRP A 109 -12.63 -16.03 5.72
C TRP A 109 -12.04 -15.59 4.38
N ARG A 110 -11.31 -14.47 4.37
CA ARG A 110 -10.68 -13.94 3.16
C ARG A 110 -9.60 -14.88 2.62
N SER A 111 -8.78 -15.44 3.50
CA SER A 111 -7.74 -16.41 3.14
C SER A 111 -8.33 -17.71 2.61
N PHE A 112 -9.41 -18.22 3.21
CA PHE A 112 -10.09 -19.41 2.72
C PHE A 112 -10.60 -19.22 1.29
N LEU A 113 -11.19 -18.06 1.00
CA LEU A 113 -11.70 -17.74 -0.33
C LEU A 113 -10.66 -17.15 -1.28
N ASN A 114 -9.37 -17.09 -0.91
CA ASN A 114 -8.32 -16.40 -1.68
C ASN A 114 -8.76 -14.99 -2.18
N LEU A 115 -9.55 -14.27 -1.37
CA LEU A 115 -10.04 -12.94 -1.72
C LEU A 115 -8.87 -11.93 -1.67
N PRO A 116 -8.78 -11.00 -2.65
CA PRO A 116 -7.82 -9.92 -2.56
C PRO A 116 -8.22 -9.03 -1.37
N SER A 117 -7.23 -8.62 -0.58
CA SER A 117 -7.44 -7.64 0.48
C SER A 117 -8.11 -6.38 -0.09
N SER A 118 -9.10 -5.83 0.62
CA SER A 118 -9.98 -4.74 0.13
C SER A 118 -9.31 -3.36 0.03
N SER A 119 -7.98 -3.31 -0.12
CA SER A 119 -7.23 -2.07 -0.25
C SER A 119 -5.95 -2.34 -1.02
N GLY A 120 -5.96 -2.05 -2.33
CA GLY A 120 -4.79 -1.95 -3.20
C GLY A 120 -3.89 -3.19 -3.28
N SER A 121 -3.49 -3.57 -4.49
CA SER A 121 -2.58 -4.71 -4.75
C SER A 121 -1.27 -4.76 -3.93
N ALA A 122 -0.91 -3.71 -3.18
CA ALA A 122 0.22 -3.67 -2.24
C ALA A 122 -0.01 -4.44 -0.91
N SER A 123 -1.25 -4.81 -0.56
CA SER A 123 -1.54 -5.41 0.76
C SER A 123 -1.37 -6.93 0.85
N SER A 124 -1.11 -7.64 -0.26
CA SER A 124 -0.88 -9.10 -0.23
C SER A 124 0.48 -9.42 0.41
N ALA A 125 1.56 -8.78 -0.04
CA ALA A 125 2.89 -8.96 0.53
C ALA A 125 2.94 -8.54 2.01
N LYS A 126 2.24 -7.46 2.38
CA LYS A 126 2.12 -6.99 3.77
C LYS A 126 1.35 -7.97 4.66
N ASN A 127 0.22 -8.52 4.18
CA ASN A 127 -0.53 -9.53 4.95
C ASN A 127 0.21 -10.85 5.04
N GLU A 128 0.99 -11.23 4.03
CA GLU A 128 1.82 -12.42 4.03
C GLU A 128 3.02 -12.27 4.98
N LEU A 129 3.66 -11.09 5.01
CA LEU A 129 4.65 -10.73 6.03
C LEU A 129 4.06 -10.70 7.44
N ILE A 130 2.86 -10.14 7.62
CA ILE A 130 2.16 -10.10 8.92
C ILE A 130 1.74 -11.51 9.35
N ALA A 131 1.26 -12.35 8.43
CA ALA A 131 0.91 -13.75 8.70
C ALA A 131 2.14 -14.64 8.95
N ALA A 132 3.29 -14.34 8.33
CA ALA A 132 4.58 -14.95 8.68
C ALA A 132 5.00 -14.56 10.10
N ARG A 133 4.90 -13.27 10.44
CA ARG A 133 5.25 -12.73 11.76
C ARG A 133 4.30 -13.19 12.89
N GLN A 134 3.01 -13.40 12.60
CA GLN A 134 2.01 -13.90 13.57
C GLN A 134 2.05 -15.41 13.75
N ARG A 135 2.65 -16.19 12.83
CA ARG A 135 2.76 -17.65 12.95
C ARG A 135 3.87 -18.12 13.90
N GLY A 136 4.58 -17.21 14.58
CA GLY A 136 5.59 -17.57 15.59
C GLY A 136 6.75 -18.45 15.08
N GLY A 137 6.82 -18.67 13.77
CA GLY A 137 7.86 -19.42 13.09
C GLY A 137 8.87 -18.44 12.51
N LEU A 138 10.14 -18.84 12.58
CA LEU A 138 11.30 -18.16 12.04
C LEU A 138 11.29 -18.17 10.49
N VAL A 139 10.21 -17.68 9.87
CA VAL A 139 10.15 -17.52 8.41
C VAL A 139 10.78 -16.17 8.11
N ASP A 140 12.00 -16.22 7.59
CA ASP A 140 12.79 -15.04 7.30
C ASP A 140 12.07 -14.14 6.28
N ALA A 141 12.11 -12.83 6.46
CA ALA A 141 11.45 -11.90 5.54
C ALA A 141 12.02 -12.02 4.11
N GLY A 142 13.30 -12.39 4.00
CA GLY A 142 13.94 -12.78 2.74
C GLY A 142 13.37 -14.04 2.10
N SER A 143 12.97 -15.05 2.88
CA SER A 143 12.36 -16.28 2.35
C SER A 143 10.96 -16.05 1.77
N VAL A 144 10.24 -15.03 2.23
CA VAL A 144 8.95 -14.65 1.63
C VAL A 144 9.19 -13.80 0.38
N ALA A 145 10.23 -12.97 0.40
CA ALA A 145 10.65 -12.19 -0.76
C ALA A 145 11.31 -13.03 -1.87
N SER A 146 11.56 -14.33 -1.67
CA SER A 146 12.11 -15.21 -2.71
C SER A 146 11.07 -15.61 -3.76
N ASP A 147 9.76 -15.49 -3.49
CA ASP A 147 8.73 -15.70 -4.52
C ASP A 147 8.82 -14.59 -5.58
N PRO A 148 8.95 -14.94 -6.88
CA PRO A 148 9.00 -13.96 -7.97
C PRO A 148 7.87 -12.93 -8.02
N HIS A 149 6.65 -13.29 -7.62
CA HIS A 149 5.50 -12.36 -7.63
C HIS A 149 5.53 -11.43 -6.43
N ILE A 150 5.79 -11.97 -5.24
CA ILE A 150 5.91 -11.21 -3.99
C ILE A 150 7.07 -10.22 -4.08
N TRP A 151 8.18 -10.63 -4.69
CA TRP A 151 9.34 -9.74 -4.93
C TRP A 151 8.96 -8.49 -5.74
N LEU A 152 8.16 -8.64 -6.80
CA LEU A 152 7.72 -7.49 -7.61
C LEU A 152 6.76 -6.57 -6.85
N ASP A 153 5.93 -7.11 -5.97
CA ASP A 153 5.02 -6.33 -5.15
C ASP A 153 5.76 -5.56 -4.05
N LEU A 154 6.71 -6.21 -3.36
CA LEU A 154 7.61 -5.56 -2.40
C LEU A 154 8.45 -4.48 -3.08
N HIS A 155 8.91 -4.71 -4.31
CA HIS A 155 9.61 -3.70 -5.11
C HIS A 155 8.71 -2.50 -5.44
N ARG A 156 7.44 -2.72 -5.81
CA ARG A 156 6.47 -1.62 -6.02
C ARG A 156 6.21 -0.83 -4.75
N GLU A 157 6.06 -1.51 -3.60
CA GLU A 157 5.89 -0.86 -2.30
C GLU A 157 7.11 -0.01 -1.93
N MET A 158 8.31 -0.54 -2.13
CA MET A 158 9.57 0.16 -1.90
C MET A 158 9.69 1.43 -2.77
N LYS A 159 9.35 1.35 -4.07
CA LYS A 159 9.31 2.52 -4.96
C LYS A 159 8.30 3.56 -4.47
N GLY A 160 7.13 3.12 -3.98
CA GLY A 160 6.13 3.99 -3.36
C GLY A 160 6.67 4.73 -2.13
N GLN A 161 7.38 4.03 -1.25
CA GLN A 161 8.00 4.66 -0.07
C GLN A 161 9.08 5.69 -0.44
N LEU A 162 9.89 5.44 -1.48
CA LEU A 162 10.88 6.41 -1.97
C LEU A 162 10.21 7.65 -2.58
N HIS A 163 9.13 7.46 -3.33
CA HIS A 163 8.33 8.55 -3.87
C HIS A 163 7.71 9.41 -2.75
N ASP A 164 7.08 8.78 -1.76
CA ASP A 164 6.50 9.47 -0.60
C ASP A 164 7.57 10.24 0.18
N ALA A 165 8.75 9.65 0.38
CA ALA A 165 9.87 10.32 1.03
C ALA A 165 10.27 11.60 0.28
N ARG A 166 10.34 11.56 -1.05
CA ARG A 166 10.64 12.74 -1.89
C ARG A 166 9.56 13.82 -1.74
N LEU A 167 8.28 13.45 -1.75
CA LEU A 167 7.18 14.38 -1.56
C LEU A 167 7.22 15.03 -0.17
N PHE A 168 7.48 14.26 0.89
CA PHE A 168 7.60 14.81 2.24
C PHE A 168 8.82 15.72 2.41
N LEU A 169 9.94 15.42 1.75
CA LEU A 169 11.10 16.32 1.73
C LEU A 169 10.79 17.63 1.00
N GLY A 170 10.06 17.59 -0.12
CA GLY A 170 9.56 18.79 -0.80
C GLY A 170 8.61 19.60 0.07
N LYS A 171 7.66 18.94 0.74
CA LYS A 171 6.75 19.60 1.70
C LYS A 171 7.49 20.24 2.87
N ARG A 172 8.56 19.62 3.36
CA ARG A 172 9.40 20.19 4.40
C ARG A 172 10.10 21.46 3.93
N ASP A 173 10.67 21.45 2.73
CA ASP A 173 11.38 22.60 2.17
C ASP A 173 10.43 23.78 1.88
N ALA A 174 9.17 23.48 1.53
CA ALA A 174 8.12 24.49 1.31
C ALA A 174 7.41 24.95 2.61
N ALA A 175 7.61 24.27 3.73
CA ALA A 175 6.92 24.60 4.98
C ALA A 175 7.53 25.86 5.62
N LEU A 176 6.70 26.88 5.83
CA LEU A 176 7.09 28.13 6.50
C LEU A 176 7.12 28.00 8.03
N ASN A 177 6.39 27.02 8.58
CA ASN A 177 6.27 26.82 10.02
C ASN A 177 7.21 25.70 10.50
N ALA A 178 7.93 25.92 11.61
CA ALA A 178 8.82 24.93 12.22
C ALA A 178 8.11 23.59 12.50
N GLN A 179 6.87 23.64 13.01
CA GLN A 179 6.06 22.43 13.24
C GLN A 179 5.82 21.63 11.95
N GLY A 180 5.49 22.31 10.85
CA GLY A 180 5.30 21.66 9.54
C GLY A 180 6.58 21.09 8.97
N GLN A 181 7.72 21.77 9.18
CA GLN A 181 9.04 21.27 8.80
C GLN A 181 9.42 20.00 9.55
N HIS A 182 9.18 19.95 10.86
CA HIS A 182 9.46 18.78 11.70
C HIS A 182 8.55 17.59 11.37
N GLU A 183 7.25 17.83 11.18
CA GLU A 183 6.29 16.77 10.82
C GLU A 183 6.61 16.17 9.45
N ALA A 184 6.82 17.01 8.43
CA ALA A 184 7.19 16.56 7.09
C ALA A 184 8.54 15.85 7.09
N GLY A 185 9.52 16.34 7.87
CA GLY A 185 10.81 15.67 8.07
C GLY A 185 10.70 14.30 8.75
N ALA A 186 9.85 14.18 9.76
CA ALA A 186 9.61 12.91 10.45
C ALA A 186 8.94 11.89 9.53
N ASN A 187 7.96 12.32 8.73
CA ASN A 187 7.29 11.45 7.76
C ASN A 187 8.24 11.00 6.64
N ALA A 188 9.09 11.90 6.12
CA ALA A 188 10.14 11.53 5.17
C ALA A 188 11.09 10.45 5.74
N LYS A 189 11.56 10.63 6.99
CA LYS A 189 12.42 9.65 7.66
C LYS A 189 11.73 8.29 7.84
N ARG A 190 10.46 8.26 8.23
CA ARG A 190 9.68 7.02 8.36
C ARG A 190 9.59 6.26 7.03
N CYS A 191 9.36 6.97 5.93
CA CYS A 191 9.33 6.37 4.58
C CYS A 191 10.71 5.83 4.18
N LEU A 192 11.80 6.56 4.45
CA LEU A 192 13.16 6.10 4.16
C LEU A 192 13.52 4.83 4.95
N ILE A 193 13.17 4.76 6.25
CA ILE A 193 13.43 3.56 7.07
C ILE A 193 12.67 2.35 6.51
N LYS A 194 11.40 2.53 6.14
CA LYS A 194 10.61 1.46 5.51
C LYS A 194 11.21 1.01 4.18
N ALA A 195 11.62 1.96 3.34
CA ALA A 195 12.28 1.67 2.06
C ALA A 195 13.58 0.87 2.28
N SER A 196 14.39 1.24 3.28
CA SER A 196 15.61 0.51 3.63
C SER A 196 15.33 -0.92 4.11
N GLY A 197 14.30 -1.13 4.92
CA GLY A 197 13.89 -2.47 5.34
C GLY A 197 13.42 -3.33 4.18
N LEU A 198 12.60 -2.78 3.29
CA LEU A 198 12.14 -3.47 2.08
C LEU A 198 13.29 -3.79 1.12
N LEU A 199 14.26 -2.88 0.96
CA LEU A 199 15.46 -3.09 0.17
C LEU A 199 16.26 -4.30 0.69
N GLY A 200 16.45 -4.40 2.01
CA GLY A 200 17.12 -5.54 2.64
C GLY A 200 16.39 -6.86 2.36
N ASN A 201 15.07 -6.89 2.54
CA ASN A 201 14.27 -8.10 2.28
C ASN A 201 14.34 -8.51 0.80
N LEU A 202 14.31 -7.55 -0.13
CA LEU A 202 14.41 -7.80 -1.57
C LEU A 202 15.81 -8.28 -2.00
N GLU A 203 16.87 -7.76 -1.39
CA GLU A 203 18.26 -8.21 -1.60
C GLU A 203 18.43 -9.66 -1.12
N GLU A 204 17.87 -10.00 0.05
CA GLU A 204 17.90 -11.34 0.61
C GLU A 204 17.07 -12.34 -0.21
N GLY A 205 15.85 -11.96 -0.62
CA GLY A 205 15.02 -12.77 -1.50
C GLY A 205 15.70 -13.05 -2.84
N LEU A 206 16.41 -12.06 -3.41
CA LEU A 206 17.17 -12.24 -4.65
C LEU A 206 18.35 -13.20 -4.48
N LYS A 207 19.01 -13.17 -3.31
CA LYS A 207 20.08 -14.11 -2.96
C LYS A 207 19.56 -15.54 -2.88
N ILE A 208 18.44 -15.75 -2.18
CA ILE A 208 17.79 -17.07 -2.03
C ILE A 208 17.37 -17.62 -3.40
N MET A 209 16.75 -16.80 -4.25
CA MET A 209 16.40 -17.19 -5.63
C MET A 209 17.64 -17.59 -6.47
N GLY A 210 18.77 -16.91 -6.25
CA GLY A 210 20.03 -17.23 -6.92
C GLY A 210 20.62 -18.58 -6.48
N GLU A 211 20.55 -18.88 -5.18
CA GLU A 211 21.02 -20.14 -4.59
C GLU A 211 20.13 -21.34 -4.98
N GLU A 212 18.80 -21.16 -5.01
CA GLU A 212 17.85 -22.17 -5.50
C GLU A 212 18.03 -22.46 -7.00
N GLY A 213 18.37 -21.43 -7.79
CA GLY A 213 18.67 -21.56 -9.22
C GLY A 213 19.93 -22.40 -9.52
N GLN A 214 20.90 -22.46 -8.60
CA GLN A 214 22.07 -23.35 -8.71
C GLN A 214 21.77 -24.81 -8.36
N ARG A 215 20.73 -25.06 -7.54
CA ARG A 215 20.33 -26.41 -7.10
C ARG A 215 19.35 -27.12 -8.03
N GLY A 216 18.99 -26.52 -9.16
CA GLY A 216 18.16 -27.16 -10.20
C GLY A 216 16.66 -27.21 -9.90
N GLY A 217 16.15 -26.35 -9.00
CA GLY A 217 14.71 -26.24 -8.72
C GLY A 217 13.91 -25.57 -9.86
N GLU A 218 12.66 -26.00 -10.06
CA GLU A 218 11.72 -25.51 -11.08
C GLU A 218 11.37 -24.00 -10.97
N GLY A 219 11.69 -23.33 -9.86
CA GLY A 219 11.45 -21.90 -9.61
C GLY A 219 12.51 -20.95 -10.18
N LYS A 220 13.15 -21.32 -11.29
CA LYS A 220 14.34 -20.62 -11.80
C LYS A 220 13.98 -19.23 -12.36
N VAL A 221 14.31 -18.17 -11.62
CA VAL A 221 14.41 -16.83 -12.21
C VAL A 221 15.58 -16.84 -13.21
N GLY A 222 15.30 -16.58 -14.48
CA GLY A 222 16.33 -16.60 -15.53
C GLY A 222 17.47 -15.63 -15.24
N ALA A 223 18.69 -15.95 -15.70
CA ALA A 223 19.88 -15.13 -15.42
C ALA A 223 19.73 -13.65 -15.84
N GLY A 224 19.00 -13.38 -16.93
CA GLY A 224 18.67 -12.03 -17.37
C GLY A 224 17.72 -11.29 -16.41
N GLU A 225 16.72 -11.98 -15.86
CA GLU A 225 15.78 -11.39 -14.89
C GLU A 225 16.47 -11.18 -13.53
N SER A 226 17.32 -12.10 -13.09
CA SER A 226 18.13 -11.92 -11.87
C SER A 226 19.04 -10.69 -11.99
N ARG A 227 19.68 -10.49 -13.15
CA ARG A 227 20.49 -9.29 -13.42
C ARG A 227 19.65 -8.02 -13.40
N ARG A 228 18.49 -8.03 -14.08
CA ARG A 228 17.55 -6.90 -14.08
C ARG A 228 17.09 -6.54 -12.66
N ARG A 229 16.76 -7.52 -11.82
CA ARG A 229 16.37 -7.31 -10.42
C ARG A 229 17.51 -6.70 -9.60
N LYS A 230 18.74 -7.14 -9.83
CA LYS A 230 19.93 -6.54 -9.20
C LYS A 230 20.13 -5.09 -9.61
N ASP A 231 19.93 -4.75 -10.88
CA ASP A 231 20.04 -3.38 -11.39
C ASP A 231 18.95 -2.48 -10.79
N LEU A 232 17.71 -2.97 -10.66
CA LEU A 232 16.61 -2.26 -9.99
C LEU A 232 16.94 -1.94 -8.53
N LEU A 233 17.48 -2.91 -7.77
CA LEU A 233 17.89 -2.69 -6.37
C LEU A 233 19.07 -1.71 -6.28
N GLY A 234 20.01 -1.78 -7.21
CA GLY A 234 21.12 -0.83 -7.30
C GLY A 234 20.64 0.62 -7.49
N SER A 235 19.70 0.83 -8.42
CA SER A 235 19.09 2.15 -8.64
C SER A 235 18.32 2.64 -7.40
N ALA A 236 17.51 1.78 -6.79
CA ALA A 236 16.76 2.12 -5.57
C ALA A 236 17.67 2.47 -4.38
N ARG A 237 18.82 1.79 -4.24
CA ARG A 237 19.82 2.08 -3.21
C ARG A 237 20.42 3.47 -3.39
N VAL A 238 20.83 3.82 -4.61
CA VAL A 238 21.37 5.14 -4.94
C VAL A 238 20.34 6.24 -4.65
N GLU A 239 19.09 6.02 -5.03
CA GLU A 239 18.01 6.96 -4.74
C GLU A 239 17.79 7.14 -3.23
N ARG A 240 17.71 6.05 -2.47
CA ARG A 240 17.54 6.10 -1.01
C ARG A 240 18.68 6.85 -0.33
N ASP A 241 19.92 6.53 -0.68
CA ASP A 241 21.12 7.22 -0.17
C ASP A 241 21.10 8.71 -0.53
N GLY A 242 20.65 9.07 -1.74
CA GLY A 242 20.49 10.45 -2.17
C GLY A 242 19.44 11.21 -1.34
N LEU A 243 18.25 10.63 -1.16
CA LEU A 243 17.18 11.21 -0.36
C LEU A 243 17.56 11.34 1.11
N GLU A 244 18.32 10.39 1.65
CA GLU A 244 18.84 10.46 3.02
C GLU A 244 19.85 11.61 3.20
N LYS A 245 20.78 11.78 2.26
CA LYS A 245 21.70 12.93 2.24
C LYS A 245 20.95 14.26 2.15
N LEU A 246 19.93 14.35 1.31
CA LEU A 246 19.06 15.52 1.23
C LEU A 246 18.30 15.75 2.54
N ALA A 247 17.83 14.68 3.19
CA ALA A 247 17.15 14.77 4.47
C ALA A 247 18.05 15.38 5.56
N VAL A 248 19.30 14.93 5.63
CA VAL A 248 20.32 15.44 6.55
C VAL A 248 20.70 16.89 6.22
N SER A 249 20.98 17.20 4.95
CA SER A 249 21.31 18.54 4.46
C SER A 249 20.27 19.59 4.88
N LEU A 250 19.00 19.31 4.62
CA LEU A 250 17.89 20.20 4.98
C LEU A 250 17.68 20.29 6.50
N ALA A 251 18.07 19.28 7.28
CA ALA A 251 18.03 19.37 8.74
C ALA A 251 19.13 20.30 9.28
N VAL A 252 20.34 20.23 8.72
CA VAL A 252 21.45 21.14 9.08
C VAL A 252 21.15 22.58 8.65
N LYS A 253 20.56 22.80 7.47
CA LYS A 253 20.12 24.14 7.01
C LYS A 253 19.13 24.80 7.97
N SER A 254 18.23 24.02 8.56
CA SER A 254 17.27 24.50 9.56
C SER A 254 17.96 24.92 10.87
N GLN A 255 19.07 24.29 11.26
CA GLN A 255 19.84 24.67 12.44
C GLN A 255 20.75 25.89 12.22
N ASN A 256 21.19 26.13 10.98
CA ASN A 256 22.11 27.22 10.63
C ASN A 256 21.41 28.53 10.17
N SER A 257 20.07 28.59 10.16
CA SER A 257 19.37 29.86 9.90
C SER A 257 19.24 30.66 11.20
N PRO A 258 19.85 31.86 11.31
CA PRO A 258 19.71 32.71 12.49
C PRO A 258 18.41 33.53 12.42
N SER A 259 17.26 32.86 12.32
CA SER A 259 15.95 33.50 12.30
C SER A 259 14.99 32.84 13.29
N THR A 260 14.90 33.47 14.46
CA THR A 260 13.65 33.68 15.20
C THR A 260 12.79 32.42 15.41
N SER A 261 13.32 31.43 16.12
CA SER A 261 12.50 30.39 16.74
C SER A 261 11.72 30.97 17.92
N ILE A 262 10.68 31.77 17.64
CA ILE A 262 9.55 31.90 18.56
C ILE A 262 8.82 30.56 18.47
N ALA A 263 9.22 29.64 19.35
CA ALA A 263 8.27 28.67 19.86
C ALA A 263 7.11 29.50 20.43
N SER A 264 5.99 29.55 19.73
CA SER A 264 4.75 30.08 20.26
C SER A 264 4.36 29.18 21.42
N SER A 265 4.79 29.55 22.62
CA SER A 265 4.35 28.92 23.85
C SER A 265 2.82 29.04 23.89
N THR A 266 2.19 28.02 24.45
CA THR A 266 0.74 27.92 24.64
C THR A 266 0.10 29.12 25.35
N THR A 267 0.92 30.00 25.93
CA THR A 267 0.58 31.31 26.51
C THR A 267 0.07 32.33 25.49
N ASP A 268 0.59 32.33 24.26
CA ASP A 268 0.22 33.34 23.24
C ASP A 268 -1.17 33.07 22.66
N LYS A 269 -1.59 31.80 22.62
CA LYS A 269 -2.96 31.41 22.26
C LYS A 269 -3.99 31.81 23.32
N SER A 270 -3.62 31.83 24.61
CA SER A 270 -4.51 32.28 25.68
C SER A 270 -4.70 33.79 25.72
N ALA A 271 -3.75 34.57 25.20
CA ALA A 271 -3.89 36.02 25.03
C ALA A 271 -4.82 36.39 23.86
N LEU A 272 -4.85 35.56 22.80
CA LEU A 272 -5.70 35.79 21.62
C LEU A 272 -7.15 35.32 21.81
N PHE A 273 -7.41 34.37 22.72
CA PHE A 273 -8.74 33.75 22.93
C PHE A 273 -9.18 33.71 24.41
N GLY A 274 -8.69 34.62 25.25
CA GLY A 274 -9.05 34.69 26.67
C GLY A 274 -10.57 34.78 26.90
N PRO A 275 -11.10 34.14 27.97
CA PRO A 275 -12.53 34.02 28.23
C PRO A 275 -13.08 35.29 28.89
N ASN A 276 -13.16 36.39 28.14
CA ASN A 276 -14.08 37.50 28.40
C ASN A 276 -13.96 38.54 27.27
N VAL A 277 -14.70 38.31 26.19
CA VAL A 277 -14.86 39.29 25.12
C VAL A 277 -15.86 40.34 25.59
N ASN A 278 -15.37 41.37 26.30
CA ASN A 278 -16.01 42.67 26.24
C ASN A 278 -15.73 43.23 24.84
N ARG A 279 -16.79 43.33 24.03
CA ARG A 279 -16.75 43.88 22.67
C ARG A 279 -16.01 45.22 22.64
N PRO A 280 -15.03 45.45 21.75
CA PRO A 280 -14.48 46.78 21.58
C PRO A 280 -15.53 47.69 20.94
N ALA A 281 -15.59 48.92 21.44
CA ALA A 281 -16.45 49.98 20.94
C ALA A 281 -16.18 50.25 19.44
N GLY A 282 -17.23 50.67 18.74
CA GLY A 282 -17.33 50.72 17.29
C GLY A 282 -16.15 51.39 16.58
N ARG A 283 -15.78 50.79 15.45
CA ARG A 283 -14.85 51.35 14.47
C ARG A 283 -15.47 52.63 13.89
N VAL A 284 -15.02 53.78 14.38
CA VAL A 284 -15.36 55.08 13.80
C VAL A 284 -14.58 55.22 12.50
N LEU A 285 -15.30 55.36 11.38
CA LEU A 285 -14.74 55.60 10.06
C LEU A 285 -14.12 57.02 10.07
N GLY A 286 -12.79 57.12 10.06
CA GLY A 286 -12.06 58.41 10.06
C GLY A 286 -11.12 58.65 11.24
N ALA A 287 -11.04 57.75 12.22
CA ALA A 287 -9.99 57.81 13.24
C ALA A 287 -8.63 57.44 12.64
N PRO A 288 -7.53 58.17 12.94
CA PRO A 288 -6.19 57.77 12.53
C PRO A 288 -5.94 56.35 13.03
N VAL A 289 -5.49 55.47 12.13
CA VAL A 289 -5.12 54.10 12.52
C VAL A 289 -4.07 54.23 13.63
N PRO A 290 -4.28 53.62 14.81
CA PRO A 290 -3.28 53.69 15.87
C PRO A 290 -1.97 53.13 15.33
N GLU A 291 -0.89 53.90 15.51
CA GLU A 291 0.43 53.48 15.08
C GLU A 291 0.79 52.14 15.72
N THR A 292 1.38 51.25 14.93
CA THR A 292 1.85 49.96 15.42
C THR A 292 2.89 50.18 16.51
N ASP A 293 2.93 49.34 17.56
CA ASP A 293 3.89 49.49 18.66
C ASP A 293 5.36 49.58 18.18
N LYS A 294 5.66 49.02 17.00
CA LYS A 294 6.98 49.07 16.34
C LYS A 294 7.35 50.43 15.74
N THR A 295 6.37 51.24 15.35
CA THR A 295 6.56 52.56 14.74
C THR A 295 6.36 53.69 15.73
N ARG A 296 5.69 53.42 16.86
CA ARG A 296 5.31 54.42 17.87
C ARG A 296 6.52 55.05 18.60
N GLU A 297 7.62 54.33 18.70
CA GLU A 297 8.84 54.78 19.42
C GLU A 297 9.91 55.35 18.49
N LEU A 298 9.67 55.37 17.17
CA LEU A 298 10.65 55.77 16.17
C LEU A 298 10.34 57.17 15.64
N ASP A 299 11.37 58.01 15.53
CA ASP A 299 11.30 59.28 14.80
C ASP A 299 11.15 59.03 13.29
N ASN A 300 10.76 60.04 12.50
CA ASN A 300 10.55 59.96 11.06
C ASN A 300 11.75 59.36 10.30
N GLU A 301 12.99 59.69 10.70
CA GLU A 301 14.19 59.05 10.14
C GLU A 301 14.28 57.57 10.51
N GLY A 302 13.92 57.21 11.75
CA GLY A 302 13.86 55.83 12.22
C GLY A 302 12.78 55.00 11.53
N VAL A 303 11.61 55.59 11.25
CA VAL A 303 10.53 54.96 10.47
C VAL A 303 10.97 54.71 9.04
N LEU A 304 11.67 55.68 8.42
CA LEU A 304 12.20 55.53 7.06
C LEU A 304 13.28 54.45 7.00
N GLN A 305 14.14 54.36 8.03
CA GLN A 305 15.15 53.32 8.15
C GLN A 305 14.51 51.93 8.36
N LEU A 306 13.49 51.83 9.20
CA LEU A 306 12.70 50.60 9.40
C LEU A 306 12.02 50.16 8.09
N GLN A 307 11.45 51.10 7.32
CA GLN A 307 10.83 50.80 6.04
C GLN A 307 11.86 50.26 5.03
N LYS A 308 13.05 50.88 4.94
CA LYS A 308 14.14 50.37 4.10
C LYS A 308 14.57 48.95 4.50
N GLN A 309 14.62 48.68 5.81
CA GLN A 309 14.95 47.35 6.32
C GLN A 309 13.86 46.33 5.98
N LEU A 310 12.58 46.69 6.16
CA LEU A 310 11.45 45.84 5.77
C LEU A 310 11.43 45.53 4.28
N MET A 311 11.71 46.51 3.42
CA MET A 311 11.81 46.27 1.98
C MET A 311 12.94 45.30 1.65
N LYS A 312 14.09 45.45 2.31
CA LYS A 312 15.23 44.54 2.15
C LYS A 312 14.92 43.12 2.62
N ASP A 313 14.23 42.97 3.75
CA ASP A 313 13.82 41.67 4.27
C ASP A 313 12.79 41.00 3.33
N GLN A 314 11.84 41.77 2.78
CA GLN A 314 10.90 41.28 1.78
C GLN A 314 11.59 40.83 0.49
N ASP A 315 12.60 41.55 0.01
CA ASP A 315 13.38 41.14 -1.16
C ASP A 315 14.10 39.79 -0.93
N VAL A 316 14.65 39.58 0.27
CA VAL A 316 15.27 38.31 0.66
C VAL A 316 14.25 37.17 0.71
N ASP A 317 13.06 37.43 1.25
CA ASP A 317 11.97 36.45 1.30
C ASP A 317 11.50 36.08 -0.11
N VAL A 318 11.36 37.05 -1.02
CA VAL A 318 11.01 36.82 -2.43
C VAL A 318 12.07 35.98 -3.13
N GLU A 319 13.36 36.23 -2.87
CA GLU A 319 14.44 35.41 -3.42
C GLU A 319 14.36 33.95 -2.93
N SER A 320 14.00 33.76 -1.66
CA SER A 320 13.80 32.43 -1.07
C SER A 320 12.61 31.69 -1.70
N LEU A 321 11.48 32.37 -1.88
CA LEU A 321 10.30 31.85 -2.58
C LEU A 321 10.64 31.49 -4.03
N ALA A 322 11.41 32.33 -4.72
CA ALA A 322 11.84 32.04 -6.09
C ALA A 322 12.70 30.76 -6.16
N LYS A 323 13.55 30.49 -5.16
CA LYS A 323 14.33 29.24 -5.08
C LYS A 323 13.41 28.02 -4.87
N ILE A 324 12.40 28.14 -4.00
CA ILE A 324 11.43 27.06 -3.75
C ILE A 324 10.61 26.76 -5.01
N VAL A 325 10.09 27.81 -5.67
CA VAL A 325 9.29 27.66 -6.89
C VAL A 325 10.10 27.03 -8.02
N ARG A 326 11.38 27.40 -8.18
CA ARG A 326 12.27 26.75 -9.17
C ARG A 326 12.43 25.25 -8.89
N ARG A 327 12.69 24.86 -7.65
CA ARG A 327 12.80 23.45 -7.27
C ARG A 327 11.47 22.70 -7.43
N GLN A 328 10.34 23.32 -7.09
CA GLN A 328 9.02 22.74 -7.26
C GLN A 328 8.68 22.54 -8.74
N LYS A 329 9.04 23.50 -9.61
CA LYS A 329 8.93 23.35 -11.06
C LYS A 329 9.79 22.18 -11.56
N GLU A 330 11.04 22.08 -11.11
CA GLU A 330 11.93 20.98 -11.47
C GLU A 330 11.38 19.62 -11.04
N MET A 331 10.88 19.51 -9.80
CA MET A 331 10.20 18.29 -9.32
C MET A 331 8.95 17.98 -10.16
N GLY A 332 8.15 19.00 -10.50
CA GLY A 332 6.97 18.83 -11.34
C GLY A 332 7.32 18.33 -12.74
N MET A 333 8.40 18.84 -13.35
CA MET A 333 8.89 18.38 -14.64
C MET A 333 9.35 16.92 -14.57
N GLN A 334 10.13 16.53 -13.56
CA GLN A 334 10.56 15.14 -13.40
C GLN A 334 9.39 14.17 -13.16
N ILE A 335 8.37 14.59 -12.41
CA ILE A 335 7.15 13.80 -12.21
C ILE A 335 6.41 13.64 -13.54
N HIS A 336 6.29 14.71 -14.32
CA HIS A 336 5.64 14.65 -15.63
C HIS A 336 6.39 13.72 -16.59
N GLU A 337 7.72 13.82 -16.67
CA GLU A 337 8.55 12.92 -17.47
C GLU A 337 8.38 11.44 -17.06
N GLU A 338 8.31 11.16 -15.76
CA GLU A 338 8.06 9.79 -15.27
C GLU A 338 6.65 9.30 -15.64
N ILE A 339 5.63 10.17 -15.59
CA ILE A 339 4.27 9.83 -16.02
C ILE A 339 4.22 9.54 -17.52
N GLU A 340 4.83 10.39 -18.35
CA GLU A 340 4.94 10.18 -19.80
C GLU A 340 5.68 8.87 -20.11
N TYR A 341 6.77 8.58 -19.40
CA TYR A 341 7.48 7.31 -19.53
C TYR A 341 6.58 6.11 -19.15
N GLN A 342 5.79 6.23 -18.09
CA GLN A 342 4.85 5.18 -17.68
C GLN A 342 3.72 4.98 -18.69
N ILE A 343 3.19 6.05 -19.27
CA ILE A 343 2.18 5.98 -20.36
C ILE A 343 2.77 5.21 -21.54
N GLY A 344 3.96 5.60 -22.01
CA GLY A 344 4.63 4.88 -23.10
C GLY A 344 5.00 3.43 -22.76
N ALA A 345 5.24 3.11 -21.49
CA ALA A 345 5.43 1.73 -21.05
C ALA A 345 4.12 0.92 -21.06
N LEU A 346 2.99 1.53 -20.71
CA LEU A 346 1.67 0.91 -20.78
C LEU A 346 1.27 0.62 -22.24
N ASP A 347 1.54 1.53 -23.17
CA ASP A 347 1.27 1.32 -24.60
C ASP A 347 2.03 0.12 -25.17
N LYS A 348 3.30 -0.06 -24.76
CA LYS A 348 4.11 -1.24 -25.14
C LYS A 348 3.55 -2.54 -24.57
N VAL A 349 2.98 -2.49 -23.36
CA VAL A 349 2.31 -3.63 -22.75
C VAL A 349 1.04 -3.96 -23.54
N ASP A 350 0.25 -2.95 -23.92
CA ASP A 350 -0.97 -3.13 -24.71
C ASP A 350 -0.67 -3.76 -26.08
N GLU A 351 0.33 -3.23 -26.79
CA GLU A 351 0.79 -3.80 -28.07
C GLU A 351 1.26 -5.26 -27.91
N SER A 352 1.92 -5.57 -26.79
CA SER A 352 2.36 -6.94 -26.48
C SER A 352 1.18 -7.86 -26.17
N VAL A 353 0.16 -7.37 -25.48
CA VAL A 353 -1.10 -8.09 -25.23
C VAL A 353 -1.81 -8.39 -26.53
N ASP A 354 -1.90 -7.43 -27.46
CA ASP A 354 -2.50 -7.62 -28.77
C ASP A 354 -1.73 -8.64 -29.62
N ARG A 355 -0.39 -8.61 -29.60
CA ARG A 355 0.43 -9.64 -30.25
C ARG A 355 0.17 -11.02 -29.67
N VAL A 356 0.09 -11.15 -28.36
CA VAL A 356 -0.19 -12.43 -27.68
C VAL A 356 -1.60 -12.91 -28.02
N LYS A 357 -2.59 -12.02 -28.01
CA LYS A 357 -3.96 -12.31 -28.43
C LYS A 357 -4.02 -12.82 -29.87
N GLY A 358 -3.33 -12.17 -30.81
CA GLY A 358 -3.22 -12.64 -32.19
C GLY A 358 -2.59 -14.04 -32.30
N LYS A 359 -1.54 -14.32 -31.53
CA LYS A 359 -0.94 -15.67 -31.47
C LYS A 359 -1.91 -16.71 -30.90
N ILE A 360 -2.65 -16.37 -29.85
CA ILE A 360 -3.67 -17.23 -29.24
C ILE A 360 -4.81 -17.50 -30.24
N ASP A 361 -5.27 -16.49 -30.98
CA ASP A 361 -6.32 -16.67 -31.99
C ASP A 361 -5.87 -17.58 -33.13
N VAL A 362 -4.61 -17.48 -33.56
CA VAL A 362 -4.03 -18.41 -34.54
C VAL A 362 -3.95 -19.82 -33.97
N ALA A 363 -3.49 -19.98 -32.72
CA ALA A 363 -3.45 -21.28 -32.05
C ALA A 363 -4.85 -21.90 -31.92
N LYS A 364 -5.87 -21.10 -31.57
CA LYS A 364 -7.27 -21.51 -31.48
C LYS A 364 -7.83 -21.94 -32.84
N LYS A 365 -7.50 -21.22 -33.91
CA LYS A 365 -7.86 -21.62 -35.30
C LYS A 365 -7.22 -22.94 -35.71
N ARG A 366 -5.97 -23.19 -35.31
CA ARG A 366 -5.27 -24.46 -35.59
C ARG A 366 -5.89 -25.62 -34.80
N ILE A 367 -6.20 -25.43 -33.53
CA ILE A 367 -6.91 -26.42 -32.70
C ILE A 367 -8.27 -26.78 -33.31
N LYS A 368 -9.03 -25.79 -33.78
CA LYS A 368 -10.34 -26.01 -34.44
C LYS A 368 -10.24 -26.70 -35.82
N LYS A 369 -9.03 -26.86 -36.38
CA LYS A 369 -8.82 -27.66 -37.61
C LYS A 369 -8.42 -29.10 -37.30
N ILE A 370 -8.01 -29.38 -36.07
CA ILE A 370 -7.55 -30.70 -35.62
C ILE A 370 -8.70 -31.46 -34.93
N ASN A 371 -9.59 -30.74 -34.23
CA ASN A 371 -10.94 -31.19 -33.90
C ASN A 371 -11.90 -30.86 -35.03
#